data_AF-A0A914ZKK8-F1
#
_entry.id   AF-A0A914ZKK8-F1
#
_cell.length_a   1.000
_cell.length_b   1.000
_cell.length_c   1.000
_cell.angle_alpha   90.00
_cell.angle_beta   90.00
_cell.angle_gamma   90.00
#
_symmetry.space_group_name_H-M   'P 1'
#
loop_
_entity.id
_entity.type
_entity.pdbx_description
1 polymer ?
#
loop_
_entity_poly.entity_id
_entity_poly.type
_entity_poly.pdbx_seq_one_letter_code
_entity_poly.pdbx_strand_id
1 'polypeptide(L)'
;VQSGVAELCACGCCWWNCGEMSQPMKRLPSTYVVKRDGRREGVHFDKIAHRIEKLCYGLNPDYVDYIEVSQKVIAGLFKGVSTVQLDNLAAETAADMTTKHPDYAILAARIAISNLHKQTKKMFSEVATLLYNAHHPKTGIHTPMISKEVFDIIIANADRLNSAIVHDRDFSFTYFGFKTLERSYLLKMNGEPVERPQHLFMRVAVGIHKEDIDAAIETYNLMSERWFTHATPTLFNSGTCLPQMSSCFLLTMQEDSIEGIFDTLKKCALISKSAGGIGLNVHCIRATGSSIAGTSGVSNGLVPMLRVFNNTARYVDQGGNKRPGAFAIYLEPWHADIFEYLDLRKNIGDELERCRDLFFGLWVPDLFMQRVRDNGKWSLMCPAECRGLEDCWGDEFEKLYSKYEAEGRYRKQIEARKLWEAIITTQIETGVPYMVYKDACNRKSNQQNVGTIKCSNLCTEIIEYSSPTEVAVCNLASIALNRFVTVEKTFDFKKLHEFR
;
A
#
# COMPACT_ATOMS: atom_id res chain seq x y z
N VAL A 1 25.43 -53.68 -10.21
CA VAL A 1 25.82 -54.60 -11.30
C VAL A 1 27.00 -53.97 -12.02
N GLN A 2 28.11 -54.70 -12.08
CA GLN A 2 29.43 -54.36 -12.67
C GLN A 2 30.21 -53.27 -11.91
N SER A 3 31.19 -53.53 -11.02
CA SER A 3 32.36 -54.43 -11.02
C SER A 3 33.23 -54.25 -12.25
N GLY A 4 34.32 -53.49 -12.14
CA GLY A 4 35.69 -53.98 -11.92
C GLY A 4 36.59 -53.24 -12.92
N VAL A 5 37.91 -53.15 -12.87
CA VAL A 5 39.01 -54.03 -12.42
C VAL A 5 40.25 -53.09 -12.54
N ALA A 6 41.00 -52.83 -11.46
CA ALA A 6 42.32 -53.39 -11.11
C ALA A 6 43.54 -52.93 -11.95
N GLU A 7 44.71 -53.08 -11.32
CA GLU A 7 46.09 -53.10 -11.86
C GLU A 7 46.84 -51.77 -11.98
N LEU A 8 48.14 -51.65 -11.70
CA LEU A 8 49.16 -52.36 -10.90
C LEU A 8 50.47 -51.56 -11.10
N CYS A 9 51.41 -51.66 -10.15
CA CYS A 9 52.87 -51.42 -10.32
C CYS A 9 53.36 -49.98 -10.60
N ALA A 10 54.56 -49.54 -10.22
CA ALA A 10 55.64 -50.07 -9.38
C ALA A 10 56.66 -48.93 -9.11
N CYS A 11 57.44 -49.11 -8.03
CA CYS A 11 58.82 -48.64 -7.81
C CYS A 11 59.24 -47.17 -8.08
N GLY A 12 59.48 -46.45 -6.97
CA GLY A 12 60.85 -46.28 -6.44
C GLY A 12 61.76 -45.23 -7.10
N CYS A 13 62.01 -44.13 -6.39
CA CYS A 13 63.32 -43.48 -6.30
C CYS A 13 63.36 -42.49 -5.12
N CYS A 14 64.23 -42.78 -4.13
CA CYS A 14 64.63 -41.85 -3.08
C CYS A 14 65.73 -40.93 -3.58
N TRP A 15 65.58 -39.61 -3.46
CA TRP A 15 66.70 -38.68 -3.28
C TRP A 15 66.33 -37.61 -2.26
N TRP A 16 67.29 -37.34 -1.38
CA TRP A 16 67.22 -36.48 -0.21
C TRP A 16 67.01 -35.00 -0.55
N ASN A 17 66.21 -34.29 0.26
CA ASN A 17 66.62 -32.99 0.76
C ASN A 17 65.88 -32.61 2.05
N CYS A 18 66.66 -32.33 3.09
CA CYS A 18 66.19 -31.75 4.34
C CYS A 18 65.82 -30.28 4.15
N GLY A 19 64.76 -29.87 4.86
CA GLY A 19 64.72 -28.54 5.49
C GLY A 19 63.93 -27.47 4.76
N GLU A 20 62.61 -27.49 4.93
CA GLU A 20 61.85 -26.25 5.18
C GLU A 20 60.81 -26.55 6.27
N MET A 21 61.03 -25.97 7.45
CA MET A 21 60.01 -25.89 8.50
C MET A 21 58.84 -25.07 7.95
N SER A 22 57.84 -25.76 7.42
CA SER A 22 56.56 -25.14 7.12
C SER A 22 55.96 -24.61 8.43
N GLN A 23 55.71 -23.29 8.46
CA GLN A 23 54.94 -22.66 9.53
C GLN A 23 53.65 -23.46 9.77
N PRO A 24 53.18 -23.61 11.02
CA PRO A 24 51.93 -24.30 11.25
C PRO A 24 50.82 -23.53 10.51
N MET A 25 50.24 -24.16 9.48
CA MET A 25 48.97 -23.73 8.90
C MET A 25 47.99 -23.58 10.07
N LYS A 26 47.63 -22.34 10.42
CA LYS A 26 46.60 -22.05 11.41
C LYS A 26 45.38 -22.88 11.04
N ARG A 27 45.08 -23.92 11.84
CA ARG A 27 43.81 -24.66 11.74
C ARG A 27 42.70 -23.62 11.84
N LEU A 28 41.96 -23.42 10.74
CA LEU A 28 40.74 -22.62 10.76
C LEU A 28 39.81 -23.23 11.82
N PRO A 29 39.17 -22.41 12.68
CA PRO A 29 38.18 -22.91 13.63
C PRO A 29 37.10 -23.74 12.89
N SER A 30 36.56 -24.77 13.55
CA SER A 30 35.62 -25.72 12.94
C SER A 30 34.41 -25.04 12.28
N THR A 31 34.04 -23.86 12.80
CA THR A 31 33.00 -22.96 12.29
C THR A 31 33.57 -21.57 12.02
N TYR A 32 33.32 -21.03 10.82
CA TYR A 32 33.75 -19.69 10.39
C TYR A 32 32.59 -18.93 9.72
N VAL A 33 32.66 -17.60 9.75
CA VAL A 33 31.77 -16.69 9.02
C VAL A 33 32.50 -16.01 7.86
N VAL A 34 31.75 -15.62 6.84
CA VAL A 34 32.26 -14.84 5.70
C VAL A 34 31.89 -13.37 5.89
N LYS A 35 32.89 -12.51 6.03
CA LYS A 35 32.71 -11.05 6.12
C LYS A 35 32.23 -10.47 4.81
N ARG A 36 31.72 -9.24 4.88
CA ARG A 36 31.30 -8.45 3.71
C ARG A 36 32.44 -8.20 2.71
N ASP A 37 33.69 -8.18 3.17
CA ASP A 37 34.90 -8.05 2.34
C ASP A 37 35.42 -9.41 1.80
N GLY A 38 34.66 -10.50 2.00
CA GLY A 38 35.01 -11.85 1.59
C GLY A 38 35.98 -12.58 2.52
N ARG A 39 36.52 -11.91 3.56
CA ARG A 39 37.45 -12.54 4.51
C ARG A 39 36.72 -13.55 5.40
N ARG A 40 37.40 -14.64 5.74
CA ARG A 40 36.90 -15.65 6.68
C ARG A 40 37.38 -15.31 8.08
N GLU A 41 36.47 -15.33 9.05
CA GLU A 41 36.78 -15.16 10.47
C GLU A 41 36.13 -16.26 11.30
N GLY A 42 36.77 -16.68 12.39
CA GLY A 42 36.16 -17.61 13.33
C GLY A 42 34.91 -17.03 13.98
N VAL A 43 33.93 -17.89 14.29
CA VAL A 43 32.77 -17.49 15.10
C VAL A 43 33.25 -17.25 16.53
N HIS A 44 32.99 -16.06 17.08
CA HIS A 44 33.28 -15.72 18.47
C HIS A 44 32.00 -15.22 19.15
N PHE A 45 31.60 -15.91 20.23
CA PHE A 45 30.41 -15.56 21.03
C PHE A 45 30.47 -14.10 21.48
N ASP A 46 31.58 -13.70 22.11
CA ASP A 46 31.74 -12.37 22.70
C ASP A 46 31.60 -11.24 21.67
N LYS A 47 32.03 -11.46 20.41
CA LYS A 47 31.87 -10.47 19.34
C LYS A 47 30.41 -10.29 18.92
N ILE A 48 29.63 -11.37 18.92
CA ILE A 48 28.20 -11.33 18.61
C ILE A 48 27.47 -10.66 19.77
N ALA A 49 27.71 -11.10 20.99
CA ALA A 49 27.08 -10.57 22.20
C ALA A 49 27.37 -9.07 22.38
N HIS A 50 28.63 -8.65 22.29
CA HIS A 50 29.01 -7.24 22.42
C HIS A 50 28.41 -6.35 21.33
N ARG A 51 28.17 -6.91 20.14
CA ARG A 51 27.49 -6.17 19.07
C ARG A 51 26.01 -5.95 19.38
N ILE A 52 25.32 -6.98 19.87
CA ILE A 52 23.89 -6.87 20.25
C ILE A 52 23.73 -5.96 21.46
N GLU A 53 24.62 -6.09 22.46
CA GLU A 53 24.70 -5.24 23.65
C GLU A 53 24.71 -3.74 23.30
N LYS A 54 25.55 -3.33 22.34
CA LYS A 54 25.62 -1.93 21.88
C LYS A 54 24.31 -1.39 21.31
N LEU A 55 23.39 -2.26 20.90
CA LEU A 55 22.09 -1.89 20.36
C LEU A 55 20.98 -1.91 21.42
N CYS A 56 21.28 -2.28 22.67
CA CYS A 56 20.32 -2.34 23.78
C CYS A 56 20.16 -1.01 24.55
N TYR A 57 20.74 0.11 24.08
CA TYR A 57 20.65 1.39 24.78
C TYR A 57 19.21 1.86 25.00
N GLY A 58 18.86 2.23 26.23
CA GLY A 58 17.52 2.70 26.59
C GLY A 58 16.41 1.64 26.48
N LEU A 59 16.75 0.36 26.27
CA LEU A 59 15.81 -0.76 26.41
C LEU A 59 15.80 -1.21 27.88
N ASN A 60 14.71 -1.86 28.31
CA ASN A 60 14.60 -2.33 29.68
C ASN A 60 15.57 -3.50 29.96
N PRO A 61 16.60 -3.32 30.81
CA PRO A 61 17.62 -4.34 31.07
C PRO A 61 17.09 -5.53 31.87
N ASP A 62 15.97 -5.37 32.59
CA ASP A 62 15.38 -6.44 33.40
C ASP A 62 14.71 -7.52 32.52
N TYR A 63 14.37 -7.16 31.27
CA TYR A 63 13.66 -8.05 30.35
C TYR A 63 14.44 -8.36 29.07
N VAL A 64 15.26 -7.43 28.58
CA VAL A 64 16.02 -7.60 27.33
C VAL A 64 17.40 -8.19 27.62
N ASP A 65 17.49 -9.50 27.54
CA ASP A 65 18.74 -10.24 27.62
C ASP A 65 19.35 -10.45 26.22
N TYR A 66 20.47 -9.76 25.94
CA TYR A 66 21.24 -9.90 24.69
C TYR A 66 22.09 -11.19 24.65
N ILE A 67 22.41 -11.77 25.81
CA ILE A 67 23.14 -13.03 25.92
C ILE A 67 22.22 -14.16 25.45
N GLU A 68 20.96 -14.16 25.88
CA GLU A 68 19.96 -15.14 25.42
C GLU A 68 19.80 -15.11 23.90
N VAL A 69 19.69 -13.91 23.30
CA VAL A 69 19.62 -13.75 21.85
C VAL A 69 20.87 -14.32 21.18
N SER A 70 22.05 -14.00 21.70
CA SER A 70 23.34 -14.45 21.16
C SER A 70 23.48 -15.98 21.19
N GLN A 71 23.05 -16.63 22.27
CA GLN A 71 23.04 -18.09 22.40
C GLN A 71 22.16 -18.75 21.34
N LYS A 72 20.93 -18.25 21.15
CA LYS A 72 20.00 -18.76 20.13
C LYS A 72 20.51 -18.57 18.72
N VAL A 73 21.11 -17.41 18.42
CA VAL A 73 21.72 -17.15 17.12
C VAL A 73 22.83 -18.16 16.83
N ILE A 74 23.70 -18.43 17.79
CA ILE A 74 24.82 -19.38 17.61
C ILE A 74 24.34 -20.81 17.42
N ALA A 75 23.27 -21.21 18.11
CA ALA A 75 22.65 -22.52 17.92
C ALA A 75 22.12 -22.71 16.49
N GLY A 76 21.69 -21.63 15.82
CA GLY A 76 21.23 -21.64 14.43
C GLY A 76 22.33 -21.49 13.37
N LEU A 77 23.62 -21.38 13.75
CA LEU A 77 24.70 -21.14 12.78
C LEU A 77 25.13 -22.40 12.05
N PHE A 78 25.39 -22.23 10.75
CA PHE A 78 26.08 -23.21 9.92
C PHE A 78 27.42 -22.68 9.42
N LYS A 79 28.31 -23.59 9.02
CA LYS A 79 29.66 -23.28 8.55
C LYS A 79 29.62 -22.47 7.25
N GLY A 80 30.31 -21.33 7.21
CA GLY A 80 30.42 -20.48 6.02
C GLY A 80 29.28 -19.46 5.86
N VAL A 81 28.40 -19.32 6.87
CA VAL A 81 27.37 -18.27 6.90
C VAL A 81 27.98 -16.88 6.73
N SER A 82 27.34 -16.03 5.92
CA SER A 82 27.79 -14.65 5.75
C SER A 82 27.42 -13.79 6.95
N THR A 83 28.19 -12.74 7.22
CA THR A 83 27.89 -11.77 8.29
C THR A 83 26.55 -11.03 8.08
N VAL A 84 26.04 -10.96 6.85
CA VAL A 84 24.72 -10.41 6.53
C VAL A 84 23.61 -11.39 6.96
N GLN A 85 23.75 -12.67 6.63
CA GLN A 85 22.81 -13.71 7.05
C GLN A 85 22.79 -13.88 8.57
N LEU A 86 23.97 -13.77 9.21
CA LEU A 86 24.08 -13.77 10.68
C LEU A 86 23.28 -12.61 11.31
N ASP A 87 23.39 -11.40 10.76
CA ASP A 87 22.65 -10.24 11.26
C ASP A 87 21.14 -10.37 11.04
N ASN A 88 20.72 -10.96 9.92
CA ASN A 88 19.30 -11.24 9.66
C ASN A 88 18.74 -12.28 10.63
N LEU A 89 19.47 -13.38 10.85
CA LEU A 89 19.09 -14.40 11.83
C LEU A 89 18.99 -13.81 13.25
N ALA A 90 19.91 -12.92 13.62
CA ALA A 90 19.87 -12.23 14.91
C ALA A 90 18.66 -11.30 15.04
N ALA A 91 18.31 -10.57 13.99
CA ALA A 91 17.13 -9.73 13.98
C ALA A 91 15.83 -10.55 14.06
N GLU A 92 15.73 -11.65 13.32
CA GLU A 92 14.58 -12.58 13.35
C GLU A 92 14.44 -13.24 14.73
N THR A 93 15.54 -13.75 15.29
CA THR A 93 15.56 -14.34 16.64
C THR A 93 15.10 -13.34 17.70
N ALA A 94 15.58 -12.09 17.62
CA ALA A 94 15.13 -11.04 18.53
C ALA A 94 13.64 -10.71 18.30
N ALA A 95 13.15 -10.70 17.05
CA ALA A 95 11.75 -10.42 16.75
C ALA A 95 10.82 -11.48 17.34
N ASP A 96 11.18 -12.76 17.29
CA ASP A 96 10.40 -13.85 17.90
C ASP A 96 10.27 -13.71 19.43
N MET A 97 11.27 -13.09 20.06
CA MET A 97 11.30 -12.80 21.50
C MET A 97 10.45 -11.61 21.91
N THR A 98 9.78 -10.93 20.96
CA THR A 98 8.76 -9.89 21.26
C THR A 98 7.63 -10.42 22.14
N THR A 99 7.35 -11.72 22.08
CA THR A 99 6.40 -12.42 22.96
C THR A 99 6.77 -12.36 24.44
N LYS A 100 8.06 -12.16 24.77
CA LYS A 100 8.54 -11.97 26.14
C LYS A 100 8.43 -10.53 26.60
N HIS A 101 8.89 -9.59 25.77
CA HIS A 101 8.86 -8.15 26.08
C HIS A 101 8.89 -7.32 24.78
N PRO A 102 8.12 -6.22 24.66
CA PRO A 102 8.02 -5.44 23.43
C PRO A 102 9.35 -4.82 22.96
N ASP A 103 10.27 -4.51 23.88
CA ASP A 103 11.58 -3.92 23.52
C ASP A 103 12.43 -4.83 22.62
N TYR A 104 12.19 -6.14 22.63
CA TYR A 104 12.82 -7.06 21.68
C TYR A 104 12.48 -6.72 20.22
N ALA A 105 11.29 -6.18 19.95
CA ALA A 105 10.92 -5.70 18.61
C ALA A 105 11.75 -4.48 18.19
N ILE A 106 12.15 -3.63 19.14
CA ILE A 106 13.04 -2.49 18.90
C ILE A 106 14.46 -3.01 18.68
N LEU A 107 14.97 -3.91 19.54
CA LEU A 107 16.29 -4.52 19.38
C LEU A 107 16.44 -5.20 18.02
N ALA A 108 15.44 -6.00 17.62
CA ALA A 108 15.38 -6.66 16.32
C ALA A 108 15.48 -5.65 15.16
N ALA A 109 14.73 -4.54 15.23
CA ALA A 109 14.82 -3.47 14.25
C ALA A 109 16.22 -2.86 14.21
N ARG A 110 16.81 -2.57 15.38
CA ARG A 110 18.14 -1.96 15.47
C ARG A 110 19.23 -2.85 14.87
N ILE A 111 19.14 -4.16 15.05
CA ILE A 111 20.05 -5.13 14.41
C ILE A 111 19.88 -5.07 12.89
N ALA A 112 18.65 -5.12 12.39
CA ALA A 112 18.36 -5.07 10.96
C ALA A 112 18.80 -3.74 10.31
N ILE A 113 18.55 -2.62 10.98
CA ILE A 113 18.97 -1.27 10.54
C ILE A 113 20.48 -1.13 10.55
N SER A 114 21.15 -1.63 11.60
CA SER A 114 22.62 -1.66 11.66
C SER A 114 23.20 -2.46 10.50
N ASN A 115 22.53 -3.55 10.09
CA ASN A 115 22.90 -4.32 8.92
C ASN A 115 22.70 -3.50 7.62
N LEU A 116 21.55 -2.85 7.45
CA LEU A 116 21.25 -1.98 6.30
C LEU A 116 22.26 -0.84 6.17
N HIS A 117 22.62 -0.17 7.27
CA HIS A 117 23.59 0.92 7.27
C HIS A 117 24.98 0.48 6.79
N LYS A 118 25.36 -0.79 6.99
CA LYS A 118 26.63 -1.34 6.49
C LYS A 118 26.58 -1.71 5.01
N GLN A 119 25.40 -1.76 4.40
CA GLN A 119 25.18 -2.11 3.00
C GLN A 119 24.83 -0.90 2.13
N THR A 120 24.50 0.23 2.76
CA THR A 120 24.06 1.46 2.10
C THR A 120 25.07 2.59 2.30
N LYS A 121 25.17 3.47 1.31
CA LYS A 121 25.96 4.70 1.43
C LYS A 121 25.35 5.60 2.51
N LYS A 122 26.18 6.38 3.19
CA LYS A 122 25.74 7.28 4.26
C LYS A 122 25.15 8.58 3.70
N MET A 123 25.88 9.22 2.79
CA MET A 123 25.54 10.54 2.25
C MET A 123 24.32 10.44 1.32
N PHE A 124 23.33 11.31 1.54
CA PHE A 124 22.09 11.33 0.75
C PHE A 124 22.34 11.75 -0.70
N SER A 125 23.17 12.76 -0.94
CA SER A 125 23.52 13.20 -2.30
C SER A 125 24.23 12.12 -3.12
N GLU A 126 25.02 11.24 -2.49
CA GLU A 126 25.64 10.10 -3.17
C GLU A 126 24.61 9.02 -3.55
N VAL A 127 23.61 8.79 -2.69
CA VAL A 127 22.49 7.89 -3.00
C VAL A 127 21.64 8.47 -4.13
N ALA A 128 21.37 9.78 -4.11
CA ALA A 128 20.66 10.46 -5.19
C ALA A 128 21.42 10.34 -6.53
N THR A 129 22.74 10.58 -6.53
CA THR A 129 23.61 10.37 -7.70
C THR A 129 23.55 8.92 -8.21
N LEU A 130 23.53 7.93 -7.31
CA LEU A 130 23.42 6.51 -7.68
C LEU A 130 22.06 6.21 -8.34
N LEU A 131 20.97 6.71 -7.75
CA LEU A 131 19.60 6.49 -8.23
C LEU A 131 19.32 7.20 -9.56
N TYR A 132 19.87 8.41 -9.76
CA TYR A 132 19.75 9.14 -11.00
C TYR A 132 20.57 8.46 -12.11
N ASN A 133 21.81 8.04 -11.83
CA ASN A 133 22.67 7.37 -12.81
C ASN A 133 22.42 5.85 -12.90
N ALA A 134 21.26 5.37 -12.45
CA ALA A 134 20.91 3.96 -12.56
C ALA A 134 20.80 3.54 -14.03
N HIS A 135 21.34 2.37 -14.35
CA HIS A 135 21.24 1.77 -15.68
C HIS A 135 20.60 0.39 -15.57
N HIS A 136 19.81 0.02 -16.58
CA HIS A 136 19.20 -1.31 -16.62
C HIS A 136 20.30 -2.38 -16.76
N PRO A 137 20.34 -3.40 -15.87
CA PRO A 137 21.52 -4.26 -15.71
C PRO A 137 21.84 -5.11 -16.95
N LYS A 138 20.86 -5.39 -17.81
CA LYS A 138 21.05 -6.20 -19.03
C LYS A 138 21.25 -5.38 -20.30
N THR A 139 20.66 -4.19 -20.38
CA THR A 139 20.64 -3.39 -21.62
C THR A 139 21.58 -2.20 -21.54
N GLY A 140 22.06 -1.84 -20.34
CA GLY A 140 22.89 -0.66 -20.13
C GLY A 140 22.16 0.66 -20.38
N ILE A 141 20.84 0.64 -20.61
CA ILE A 141 20.06 1.85 -20.86
C ILE A 141 19.90 2.63 -19.56
N HIS A 142 20.20 3.93 -19.62
CA HIS A 142 19.99 4.85 -18.50
C HIS A 142 18.52 4.86 -18.10
N THR A 143 18.24 4.46 -16.85
CA THR A 143 16.90 4.30 -16.29
C THR A 143 16.86 4.98 -14.93
N PRO A 144 16.78 6.32 -14.89
CA PRO A 144 16.81 7.07 -13.64
C PRO A 144 15.60 6.72 -12.77
N MET A 145 15.83 6.53 -11.47
CA MET A 145 14.75 6.28 -10.50
C MET A 145 14.24 7.57 -9.85
N ILE A 146 15.05 8.62 -9.82
CA ILE A 146 14.68 9.95 -9.35
C ILE A 146 14.62 10.94 -10.52
N SER A 147 13.73 11.94 -10.45
CA SER A 147 13.61 12.93 -11.52
C SER A 147 14.85 13.80 -11.61
N LYS A 148 15.15 14.31 -12.82
CA LYS A 148 16.27 15.24 -13.03
C LYS A 148 16.11 16.52 -12.19
N GLU A 149 14.89 17.06 -12.14
CA GLU A 149 14.58 18.25 -11.35
C GLU A 149 14.96 18.08 -9.88
N VAL A 150 14.51 17.00 -9.24
CA VAL A 150 14.80 16.74 -7.82
C VAL A 150 16.26 16.39 -7.60
N PHE A 151 16.87 15.64 -8.53
CA PHE A 151 18.31 15.37 -8.49
C PHE A 151 19.13 16.68 -8.50
N ASP A 152 18.85 17.60 -9.42
CA ASP A 152 19.59 18.86 -9.54
C ASP A 152 19.46 19.70 -8.25
N ILE A 153 18.26 19.76 -7.66
CA ILE A 153 18.01 20.44 -6.38
C ILE A 153 18.82 19.81 -5.24
N ILE A 154 18.84 18.47 -5.16
CA ILE A 154 19.60 17.75 -4.13
C ILE A 154 21.09 18.04 -4.26
N ILE A 155 21.64 18.06 -5.47
CA ILE A 155 23.07 18.33 -5.70
C ILE A 155 23.41 19.79 -5.41
N ALA A 156 22.59 20.74 -5.84
CA ALA A 156 22.79 22.16 -5.56
C ALA A 156 22.80 22.48 -4.05
N ASN A 157 22.07 21.70 -3.24
CA ASN A 157 21.92 21.90 -1.80
C ASN A 157 22.52 20.76 -0.97
N ALA A 158 23.48 20.01 -1.53
CA ALA A 158 23.96 18.76 -0.96
C ALA A 158 24.47 18.89 0.48
N ASP A 159 25.29 19.91 0.77
CA ASP A 159 25.88 20.08 2.11
C ASP A 159 24.80 20.31 3.17
N ARG A 160 23.81 21.15 2.85
CA ARG A 160 22.70 21.49 3.76
C ARG A 160 21.78 20.29 3.98
N LEU A 161 21.39 19.59 2.91
CA LEU A 161 20.51 18.42 3.00
C LEU A 161 21.19 17.22 3.68
N ASN A 162 22.48 16.97 3.38
CA ASN A 162 23.23 15.89 4.01
C ASN A 162 23.43 16.11 5.51
N SER A 163 23.71 17.35 5.92
CA SER A 163 23.92 17.69 7.35
C SER A 163 22.63 17.71 8.17
N ALA A 164 21.49 18.00 7.54
CA ALA A 164 20.18 17.94 8.20
C ALA A 164 19.75 16.51 8.58
N ILE A 165 20.28 15.48 7.91
CA ILE A 165 19.86 14.09 8.14
C ILE A 165 20.43 13.52 9.44
N VAL A 166 19.54 13.04 10.30
CA VAL A 166 19.86 12.38 11.57
C VAL A 166 19.65 10.87 11.43
N HIS A 167 20.71 10.13 11.10
CA HIS A 167 20.63 8.66 10.91
C HIS A 167 20.23 7.88 12.16
N ASP A 168 20.44 8.44 13.36
CA ASP A 168 20.05 7.77 14.60
C ASP A 168 18.53 7.60 14.73
N ARG A 169 17.74 8.43 14.01
CA ARG A 169 16.29 8.29 13.93
C ARG A 169 15.84 6.97 13.29
N ASP A 170 16.70 6.31 12.48
CA ASP A 170 16.38 4.97 11.96
C ASP A 170 16.20 3.96 13.09
N PHE A 171 16.99 4.00 14.16
CA PHE A 171 16.95 3.04 15.27
C PHE A 171 15.72 3.14 16.17
N SER A 172 14.80 4.05 15.84
CA SER A 172 13.55 4.24 16.55
C SER A 172 12.43 3.32 16.06
N PHE A 173 12.55 2.72 14.86
CA PHE A 173 11.53 1.83 14.30
C PHE A 173 11.42 0.51 15.08
N THR A 174 10.24 -0.09 15.03
CA THR A 174 10.02 -1.51 15.38
C THR A 174 10.39 -2.42 14.20
N TYR A 175 10.66 -3.70 14.46
CA TYR A 175 11.08 -4.65 13.42
C TYR A 175 10.11 -4.73 12.24
N PHE A 176 8.81 -4.92 12.49
CA PHE A 176 7.80 -5.00 11.44
C PHE A 176 7.62 -3.69 10.67
N GLY A 177 7.72 -2.55 11.37
CA GLY A 177 7.73 -1.23 10.74
C GLY A 177 8.90 -1.08 9.76
N PHE A 178 10.11 -1.43 10.20
CA PHE A 178 11.28 -1.41 9.33
C PHE A 178 11.19 -2.40 8.16
N LYS A 179 10.75 -3.64 8.40
CA LYS A 179 10.57 -4.64 7.34
C LYS A 179 9.52 -4.23 6.31
N THR A 180 8.49 -3.51 6.72
CA THR A 180 7.52 -2.90 5.79
C THR A 180 8.21 -1.90 4.86
N LEU A 181 9.04 -1.01 5.42
CA LEU A 181 9.82 -0.04 4.64
C LEU A 181 10.79 -0.74 3.68
N GLU A 182 11.58 -1.69 4.19
CA GLU A 182 12.58 -2.45 3.44
C GLU A 182 11.95 -3.24 2.29
N ARG A 183 10.76 -3.83 2.51
CA ARG A 183 10.09 -4.64 1.48
C ARG A 183 9.65 -3.78 0.29
N SER A 184 8.97 -2.66 0.55
CA SER A 184 8.19 -1.96 -0.47
C SER A 184 8.54 -0.48 -0.70
N TYR A 185 9.08 0.23 0.29
CA TYR A 185 9.21 1.70 0.26
C TYR A 185 10.61 2.20 -0.08
N LEU A 186 11.66 1.53 0.42
CA LEU A 186 13.04 1.91 0.10
C LEU A 186 13.32 1.59 -1.37
N LEU A 187 13.85 2.55 -2.13
CA LEU A 187 14.26 2.30 -3.51
C LEU A 187 15.36 1.25 -3.55
N LYS A 188 15.25 0.34 -4.53
CA LYS A 188 16.12 -0.82 -4.71
C LYS A 188 16.81 -0.78 -6.06
N MET A 189 18.09 -1.15 -6.07
CA MET A 189 18.84 -1.41 -7.30
C MET A 189 19.24 -2.89 -7.33
N ASN A 190 18.94 -3.57 -8.44
CA ASN A 190 19.20 -5.01 -8.60
C ASN A 190 18.60 -5.88 -7.48
N GLY A 191 17.46 -5.48 -6.92
CA GLY A 191 16.77 -6.18 -5.83
C GLY A 191 17.21 -5.76 -4.41
N GLU A 192 18.31 -5.03 -4.27
CA GLU A 192 18.86 -4.63 -2.98
C GLU A 192 18.52 -3.17 -2.63
N PRO A 193 18.17 -2.85 -1.37
CA PRO A 193 17.86 -1.50 -0.95
C PRO A 193 19.10 -0.59 -1.01
N VAL A 194 18.96 0.57 -1.65
CA VAL A 194 20.01 1.59 -1.71
C VAL A 194 19.72 2.78 -0.80
N GLU A 195 18.44 3.01 -0.48
CA GLU A 195 18.01 4.03 0.46
C GLU A 195 18.01 3.52 1.91
N ARG A 196 18.33 4.40 2.84
CA ARG A 196 17.96 4.29 4.25
C ARG A 196 16.58 4.93 4.48
N PRO A 197 15.87 4.63 5.58
CA PRO A 197 14.61 5.32 5.89
C PRO A 197 14.75 6.85 5.93
N GLN A 198 15.87 7.38 6.45
CA GLN A 198 16.11 8.83 6.38
C GLN A 198 16.24 9.37 4.95
N HIS A 199 16.83 8.62 4.02
CA HIS A 199 16.94 9.02 2.62
C HIS A 199 15.57 9.04 1.94
N LEU A 200 14.73 8.04 2.23
CA LEU A 200 13.33 8.02 1.81
C LEU A 200 12.60 9.30 2.26
N PHE A 201 12.68 9.65 3.55
CA PHE A 201 11.99 10.85 4.07
C PHE A 201 12.52 12.14 3.47
N MET A 202 13.85 12.28 3.31
CA MET A 202 14.43 13.48 2.69
C MET A 202 14.06 13.58 1.20
N ARG A 203 14.08 12.46 0.46
CA ARG A 203 13.61 12.42 -0.94
C ARG A 203 12.14 12.87 -1.03
N VAL A 204 11.29 12.36 -0.14
CA VAL A 204 9.87 12.73 -0.12
C VAL A 204 9.71 14.22 0.16
N ALA A 205 10.43 14.75 1.15
CA ALA A 205 10.35 16.17 1.51
C ALA A 205 10.83 17.10 0.37
N VAL A 206 12.00 16.81 -0.23
CA VAL A 206 12.50 17.58 -1.39
C VAL A 206 11.58 17.41 -2.60
N GLY A 207 11.00 16.22 -2.80
CA GLY A 207 10.06 16.00 -3.90
C GLY A 207 8.76 16.79 -3.78
N ILE A 208 8.33 17.13 -2.54
CA ILE A 208 7.14 17.96 -2.28
C ILE A 208 7.49 19.45 -2.39
N HIS A 209 8.55 19.89 -1.70
CA HIS A 209 8.86 21.31 -1.52
C HIS A 209 9.84 21.89 -2.54
N LYS A 210 10.51 21.01 -3.32
CA LYS A 210 11.44 21.36 -4.38
C LYS A 210 12.52 22.34 -3.90
N GLU A 211 12.56 23.55 -4.45
CA GLU A 211 13.58 24.57 -4.16
C GLU A 211 13.43 25.18 -2.76
N ASP A 212 12.28 25.03 -2.10
CA ASP A 212 12.08 25.46 -0.71
C ASP A 212 12.72 24.46 0.26
N ILE A 213 14.04 24.61 0.45
CA ILE A 213 14.85 23.73 1.30
C ILE A 213 14.49 23.88 2.78
N ASP A 214 14.01 25.06 3.20
CA ASP A 214 13.59 25.29 4.57
C ASP A 214 12.35 24.46 4.90
N ALA A 215 11.31 24.52 4.06
CA ALA A 215 10.11 23.69 4.20
C ALA A 215 10.41 22.18 4.02
N ALA A 216 11.35 21.82 3.14
CA ALA A 216 11.80 20.45 2.98
C ALA A 216 12.45 19.89 4.27
N ILE A 217 13.34 20.66 4.91
CA ILE A 217 14.00 20.23 6.15
C ILE A 217 12.99 20.15 7.31
N GLU A 218 12.07 21.11 7.40
CA GLU A 218 10.97 21.06 8.37
C GLU A 218 10.17 19.76 8.20
N THR A 219 9.67 19.50 6.98
CA THR A 219 8.88 18.31 6.67
C THR A 219 9.66 17.01 6.92
N TYR A 220 10.94 16.97 6.57
CA TYR A 220 11.83 15.85 6.90
C TYR A 220 11.91 15.61 8.41
N ASN A 221 12.09 16.65 9.22
CA ASN A 221 12.15 16.52 10.68
C ASN A 221 10.84 15.96 11.24
N LEU A 222 9.71 16.53 10.81
CA LEU A 222 8.39 16.11 11.28
C LEU A 222 8.09 14.64 10.92
N MET A 223 8.43 14.20 9.70
CA MET A 223 8.27 12.79 9.28
C MET A 223 9.26 11.85 9.98
N SER A 224 10.53 12.20 10.04
CA SER A 224 11.58 11.33 10.62
C SER A 224 11.47 11.20 12.14
N GLU A 225 10.88 12.18 12.81
CA GLU A 225 10.49 12.11 14.23
C GLU A 225 9.10 11.46 14.45
N ARG A 226 8.44 11.09 13.34
CA ARG A 226 7.18 10.33 13.26
C ARG A 226 5.99 11.07 13.84
N TRP A 227 5.93 12.38 13.66
CA TRP A 227 4.75 13.15 14.02
C TRP A 227 3.60 12.94 13.05
N PHE A 228 3.91 12.74 11.77
CA PHE A 228 2.96 12.38 10.74
C PHE A 228 3.65 11.56 9.65
N THR A 229 2.86 11.00 8.74
CA THR A 229 3.35 10.37 7.51
C THR A 229 2.44 10.75 6.34
N HIS A 230 3.03 10.95 5.16
CA HIS A 230 2.25 10.97 3.93
C HIS A 230 1.78 9.56 3.58
N ALA A 231 0.75 9.48 2.73
CA ALA A 231 0.24 8.22 2.22
C ALA A 231 1.24 7.49 1.33
N THR A 232 1.00 6.18 1.15
CA THR A 232 1.87 5.27 0.39
C THR A 232 2.29 5.79 -0.99
N PRO A 233 1.41 6.33 -1.85
CA PRO A 233 1.83 6.82 -3.18
C PRO A 233 2.82 7.98 -3.09
N THR A 234 2.64 8.89 -2.13
CA THR A 234 3.59 9.98 -1.89
C THR A 234 4.95 9.43 -1.46
N LEU A 235 4.98 8.46 -0.54
CA LEU A 235 6.24 7.83 -0.09
C LEU A 235 6.96 7.08 -1.23
N PHE A 236 6.20 6.38 -2.08
CA PHE A 236 6.75 5.65 -3.23
C PHE A 236 7.28 6.58 -4.32
N ASN A 237 6.51 7.61 -4.67
CA ASN A 237 6.69 8.30 -5.94
C ASN A 237 7.19 9.74 -5.79
N SER A 238 7.17 10.34 -4.60
CA SER A 238 7.74 11.68 -4.42
C SER A 238 9.24 11.68 -4.76
N GLY A 239 9.64 12.64 -5.59
CA GLY A 239 10.99 12.77 -6.12
C GLY A 239 11.37 11.78 -7.25
N THR A 240 10.46 10.92 -7.70
CA THR A 240 10.72 9.99 -8.80
C THR A 240 10.37 10.60 -10.16
N CYS A 241 10.75 9.91 -11.24
CA CYS A 241 10.49 10.35 -12.62
C CYS A 241 8.99 10.49 -12.97
N LEU A 242 8.12 9.75 -12.29
CA LEU A 242 6.67 9.79 -12.48
C LEU A 242 5.98 9.93 -11.12
N PRO A 243 5.90 11.17 -10.58
CA PRO A 243 5.48 11.42 -9.20
C PRO A 243 3.95 11.38 -9.05
N GLN A 244 3.34 10.21 -9.24
CA GLN A 244 1.93 10.01 -8.89
C GLN A 244 1.83 9.90 -7.36
N MET A 245 1.36 10.96 -6.70
CA MET A 245 1.36 11.05 -5.23
C MET A 245 -0.03 10.92 -4.60
N SER A 246 -1.09 10.89 -5.41
CA SER A 246 -2.48 10.83 -4.95
C SER A 246 -2.95 9.40 -4.72
N SER A 247 -3.78 9.17 -3.71
CA SER A 247 -4.14 7.81 -3.28
C SER A 247 -5.40 7.26 -3.92
N CYS A 248 -6.42 8.09 -4.06
CA CYS A 248 -7.73 7.65 -4.50
C CYS A 248 -8.31 8.61 -5.53
N PHE A 249 -9.15 8.05 -6.39
CA PHE A 249 -9.83 8.76 -7.47
C PHE A 249 -11.31 8.42 -7.42
N LEU A 250 -12.17 9.43 -7.58
CA LEU A 250 -13.61 9.25 -7.66
C LEU A 250 -14.07 9.59 -9.08
N LEU A 251 -14.72 8.62 -9.72
CA LEU A 251 -15.18 8.72 -11.09
C LEU A 251 -16.70 8.64 -11.14
N THR A 252 -17.26 9.43 -12.05
CA THR A 252 -18.63 9.30 -12.52
C THR A 252 -18.63 8.61 -13.87
N MET A 253 -19.49 7.61 -14.02
CA MET A 253 -19.72 6.99 -15.31
C MET A 253 -20.11 8.07 -16.32
N GLN A 254 -19.39 8.16 -17.44
CA GLN A 254 -19.54 9.30 -18.34
C GLN A 254 -20.95 9.41 -18.92
N GLU A 255 -21.43 8.31 -19.49
CA GLU A 255 -22.74 8.24 -20.11
C GLU A 255 -23.26 6.79 -20.10
N ASP A 256 -24.58 6.64 -20.16
CA ASP A 256 -25.27 5.36 -20.42
C ASP A 256 -25.19 4.98 -21.90
N SER A 257 -23.96 4.81 -22.39
CA SER A 257 -23.61 4.45 -23.76
C SER A 257 -22.36 3.57 -23.77
N ILE A 258 -22.16 2.78 -24.83
CA ILE A 258 -20.95 1.94 -24.94
C ILE A 258 -19.69 2.81 -24.96
N GLU A 259 -19.71 3.95 -25.66
CA GLU A 259 -18.60 4.90 -25.69
C GLU A 259 -18.27 5.44 -24.29
N GLY A 260 -19.29 5.93 -23.56
CA GLY A 260 -19.13 6.43 -22.20
C GLY A 260 -18.61 5.36 -21.22
N ILE A 261 -19.10 4.12 -21.33
CA ILE A 261 -18.65 2.99 -20.51
C ILE A 261 -17.16 2.67 -20.78
N PHE A 262 -16.77 2.56 -22.05
CA PHE A 262 -15.39 2.19 -22.41
C PHE A 262 -14.39 3.32 -22.18
N ASP A 263 -14.79 4.59 -22.32
CA ASP A 263 -13.93 5.71 -21.94
C ASP A 263 -13.73 5.78 -20.42
N THR A 264 -14.77 5.48 -19.64
CA THR A 264 -14.66 5.34 -18.18
C THR A 264 -13.74 4.17 -17.81
N LEU A 265 -13.87 3.03 -18.48
CA LEU A 265 -12.99 1.87 -18.29
C LEU A 265 -11.52 2.21 -18.60
N LYS A 266 -11.27 2.94 -19.70
CA LYS A 266 -9.92 3.43 -20.06
C LYS A 266 -9.35 4.34 -18.98
N LYS A 267 -10.12 5.28 -18.45
CA LYS A 267 -9.71 6.14 -17.32
C LYS A 267 -9.36 5.28 -16.10
N CYS A 268 -10.19 4.30 -15.75
CA CYS A 268 -9.91 3.38 -14.64
C CYS A 268 -8.62 2.58 -14.84
N ALA A 269 -8.37 2.07 -16.05
CA ALA A 269 -7.14 1.34 -16.36
C ALA A 269 -5.88 2.23 -16.22
N LEU A 270 -5.92 3.47 -16.69
CA LEU A 270 -4.79 4.41 -16.58
C LEU A 270 -4.51 4.82 -15.12
N ILE A 271 -5.56 5.01 -14.32
CA ILE A 271 -5.44 5.29 -12.89
C ILE A 271 -4.88 4.08 -12.14
N SER A 272 -5.41 2.88 -12.41
CA SER A 272 -4.94 1.63 -11.80
C SER A 272 -3.49 1.34 -12.14
N LYS A 273 -3.05 1.61 -13.38
CA LYS A 273 -1.64 1.48 -13.80
C LYS A 273 -0.70 2.25 -12.87
N SER A 274 -1.15 3.38 -12.33
CA SER A 274 -0.37 4.27 -11.47
C SER A 274 -0.66 4.06 -9.98
N ALA A 275 -1.19 2.89 -9.60
CA ALA A 275 -1.46 2.48 -8.22
C ALA A 275 -2.53 3.27 -7.45
N GLY A 276 -3.42 3.96 -8.15
CA GLY A 276 -4.57 4.66 -7.57
C GLY A 276 -5.74 3.73 -7.27
N GLY A 277 -6.33 3.84 -6.08
CA GLY A 277 -7.62 3.20 -5.76
C GLY A 277 -8.79 3.98 -6.37
N ILE A 278 -9.86 3.29 -6.76
CA ILE A 278 -10.97 3.91 -7.49
C ILE A 278 -12.30 3.75 -6.75
N GLY A 279 -13.06 4.83 -6.61
CA GLY A 279 -14.51 4.79 -6.42
C GLY A 279 -15.21 5.16 -7.72
N LEU A 280 -16.15 4.35 -8.19
CA LEU A 280 -16.89 4.58 -9.43
C LEU A 280 -18.39 4.46 -9.15
N ASN A 281 -19.16 5.52 -9.41
CA ASN A 281 -20.62 5.39 -9.43
C ASN A 281 -21.10 4.88 -10.79
N VAL A 282 -22.11 4.00 -10.77
CA VAL A 282 -22.73 3.41 -11.97
C VAL A 282 -24.25 3.57 -11.99
N HIS A 283 -24.77 4.52 -11.20
CA HIS A 283 -26.20 4.80 -11.03
C HIS A 283 -26.93 5.07 -12.35
N CYS A 284 -26.22 5.66 -13.33
CA CYS A 284 -26.80 6.13 -14.58
C CYS A 284 -27.02 5.02 -15.60
N ILE A 285 -26.39 3.86 -15.42
CA ILE A 285 -26.42 2.77 -16.39
C ILE A 285 -27.77 2.06 -16.35
N ARG A 286 -28.39 1.88 -17.52
CA ARG A 286 -29.71 1.26 -17.60
C ARG A 286 -29.72 -0.19 -17.09
N ALA A 287 -30.80 -0.55 -16.41
CA ALA A 287 -30.99 -1.89 -15.86
C ALA A 287 -31.29 -2.96 -16.92
N THR A 288 -31.22 -4.23 -16.51
CA THR A 288 -31.54 -5.40 -17.34
C THR A 288 -32.95 -5.30 -17.94
N GLY A 289 -33.11 -5.66 -19.21
CA GLY A 289 -34.40 -5.63 -19.92
C GLY A 289 -34.84 -4.23 -20.38
N SER A 290 -34.00 -3.20 -20.20
CA SER A 290 -34.26 -1.86 -20.74
C SER A 290 -34.05 -1.80 -22.25
N SER A 291 -34.91 -1.07 -22.95
CA SER A 291 -34.80 -0.93 -24.41
C SER A 291 -33.53 -0.19 -24.84
N ILE A 292 -32.90 -0.64 -25.92
CA ILE A 292 -31.76 0.04 -26.53
C ILE A 292 -32.24 0.70 -27.83
N ALA A 293 -32.30 2.02 -27.82
CA ALA A 293 -32.60 2.81 -29.01
C ALA A 293 -31.56 2.53 -30.11
N GLY A 294 -32.02 2.30 -31.34
CA GLY A 294 -31.18 2.07 -32.52
C GLY A 294 -30.92 0.59 -32.85
N THR A 295 -30.70 -0.27 -31.86
CA THR A 295 -30.40 -1.70 -32.10
C THR A 295 -31.61 -2.62 -31.93
N SER A 296 -32.75 -2.10 -31.45
CA SER A 296 -33.96 -2.87 -31.14
C SER A 296 -33.73 -4.03 -30.17
N GLY A 297 -32.62 -4.00 -29.42
CA GLY A 297 -32.24 -4.98 -28.42
C GLY A 297 -32.65 -4.58 -27.01
N VAL A 298 -32.43 -5.49 -26.07
CA VAL A 298 -32.60 -5.25 -24.62
C VAL A 298 -31.23 -5.20 -23.94
N SER A 299 -31.11 -4.35 -22.93
CA SER A 299 -29.91 -4.25 -22.09
C SER A 299 -29.73 -5.51 -21.24
N ASN A 300 -28.48 -5.94 -21.09
CA ASN A 300 -28.10 -7.00 -20.17
C ASN A 300 -27.80 -6.49 -18.74
N GLY A 301 -27.98 -5.18 -18.50
CA GLY A 301 -27.85 -4.57 -17.18
C GLY A 301 -26.40 -4.43 -16.67
N LEU A 302 -26.28 -4.23 -15.36
CA LEU A 302 -25.00 -3.94 -14.70
C LEU A 302 -24.04 -5.13 -14.69
N VAL A 303 -24.53 -6.36 -14.52
CA VAL A 303 -23.67 -7.54 -14.25
C VAL A 303 -22.63 -7.77 -15.34
N PRO A 304 -22.97 -7.84 -16.65
CA PRO A 304 -21.97 -8.05 -17.70
C PRO A 304 -21.00 -6.89 -17.85
N MET A 305 -21.47 -5.65 -17.66
CA MET A 305 -20.60 -4.46 -17.67
C MET A 305 -19.56 -4.55 -16.57
N LEU A 306 -19.99 -4.82 -15.34
CA LEU A 306 -19.10 -4.90 -14.17
C LEU A 306 -18.08 -6.04 -14.29
N ARG A 307 -18.40 -7.12 -15.01
CA ARG A 307 -17.41 -8.17 -15.32
C ARG A 307 -16.25 -7.67 -16.18
N VAL A 308 -16.50 -6.73 -17.09
CA VAL A 308 -15.43 -6.09 -17.86
C VAL A 308 -14.52 -5.30 -16.92
N PHE A 309 -15.10 -4.50 -16.02
CA PHE A 309 -14.33 -3.78 -14.99
C PHE A 309 -13.56 -4.71 -14.06
N ASN A 310 -14.16 -5.84 -13.65
CA ASN A 310 -13.51 -6.86 -12.82
C ASN A 310 -12.26 -7.42 -13.51
N ASN A 311 -12.39 -7.81 -14.78
CA ASN A 311 -11.26 -8.35 -15.54
C ASN A 311 -10.17 -7.30 -15.79
N THR A 312 -10.55 -6.03 -15.98
CA THR A 312 -9.59 -4.93 -16.08
C THR A 312 -8.84 -4.69 -14.76
N ALA A 313 -9.52 -4.75 -13.61
CA ALA A 313 -8.88 -4.62 -12.30
C ALA A 313 -7.83 -5.72 -12.08
N ARG A 314 -8.12 -6.96 -12.50
CA ARG A 314 -7.17 -8.08 -12.48
C ARG A 314 -6.00 -7.93 -13.45
N TYR A 315 -6.27 -7.40 -14.65
CA TYR A 315 -5.26 -7.26 -15.70
C TYR A 315 -4.23 -6.17 -15.38
N VAL A 316 -4.67 -5.05 -14.79
CA VAL A 316 -3.83 -3.89 -14.50
C VAL A 316 -3.36 -3.91 -13.04
N ASP A 317 -2.53 -4.90 -12.70
CA ASP A 317 -2.04 -5.21 -11.33
C ASP A 317 -0.69 -4.53 -10.98
N GLN A 318 -0.62 -3.20 -11.12
CA GLN A 318 0.41 -2.32 -10.53
C GLN A 318 1.86 -2.85 -10.53
N GLY A 319 2.36 -3.33 -11.67
CA GLY A 319 3.80 -3.55 -11.89
C GLY A 319 4.41 -4.71 -11.10
N GLY A 320 3.74 -5.87 -11.10
CA GLY A 320 4.24 -7.10 -10.46
C GLY A 320 3.60 -7.37 -9.10
N ASN A 321 2.31 -7.07 -8.97
CA ASN A 321 1.50 -7.38 -7.78
C ASN A 321 1.99 -6.68 -6.49
N LYS A 322 2.67 -5.54 -6.61
CA LYS A 322 3.04 -4.71 -5.44
C LYS A 322 1.80 -4.25 -4.67
N ARG A 323 0.69 -4.02 -5.39
CA ARG A 323 -0.63 -3.70 -4.85
C ARG A 323 -1.68 -4.03 -5.92
N PRO A 324 -2.66 -4.92 -5.69
CA PRO A 324 -3.68 -5.23 -6.69
C PRO A 324 -4.53 -4.00 -7.06
N GLY A 325 -4.97 -3.90 -8.32
CA GLY A 325 -5.98 -2.91 -8.72
C GLY A 325 -7.28 -3.15 -7.95
N ALA A 326 -7.85 -2.08 -7.37
CA ALA A 326 -9.03 -2.19 -6.51
C ALA A 326 -10.02 -1.06 -6.81
N PHE A 327 -11.22 -1.44 -7.27
CA PHE A 327 -12.30 -0.52 -7.60
C PHE A 327 -13.48 -0.79 -6.67
N ALA A 328 -14.03 0.26 -6.05
CA ALA A 328 -15.31 0.23 -5.36
C ALA A 328 -16.40 0.79 -6.28
N ILE A 329 -17.38 -0.05 -6.58
CA ILE A 329 -18.52 0.29 -7.43
C ILE A 329 -19.67 0.72 -6.55
N TYR A 330 -20.14 1.95 -6.73
CA TYR A 330 -21.24 2.53 -5.97
C TYR A 330 -22.56 2.46 -6.73
N LEU A 331 -23.62 2.02 -6.05
CA LEU A 331 -24.98 1.94 -6.59
C LEU A 331 -26.01 2.46 -5.58
N GLU A 332 -27.00 3.24 -6.05
CA GLU A 332 -28.15 3.62 -5.22
C GLU A 332 -29.18 2.47 -5.11
N PRO A 333 -29.80 2.25 -3.94
CA PRO A 333 -30.63 1.07 -3.69
C PRO A 333 -31.98 1.06 -4.44
N TRP A 334 -32.34 2.13 -5.16
CA TRP A 334 -33.52 2.12 -6.05
C TRP A 334 -33.24 1.48 -7.40
N HIS A 335 -31.98 1.22 -7.77
CA HIS A 335 -31.64 0.68 -9.07
C HIS A 335 -32.25 -0.71 -9.29
N ALA A 336 -32.79 -0.99 -10.49
CA ALA A 336 -33.53 -2.23 -10.73
C ALA A 336 -32.68 -3.51 -10.68
N ASP A 337 -31.38 -3.44 -10.98
CA ASP A 337 -30.43 -4.57 -10.85
C ASP A 337 -29.83 -4.69 -9.42
N ILE A 338 -30.44 -4.11 -8.38
CA ILE A 338 -29.84 -4.04 -7.04
C ILE A 338 -29.62 -5.43 -6.39
N PHE A 339 -30.50 -6.41 -6.63
CA PHE A 339 -30.36 -7.73 -6.03
C PHE A 339 -29.19 -8.49 -6.66
N GLU A 340 -29.09 -8.46 -7.98
CA GLU A 340 -27.99 -9.06 -8.73
C GLU A 340 -26.66 -8.39 -8.37
N TYR A 341 -26.66 -7.05 -8.19
CA TYR A 341 -25.53 -6.30 -7.69
C TYR A 341 -25.05 -6.78 -6.31
N LEU A 342 -25.97 -7.08 -5.39
CA LEU A 342 -25.63 -7.60 -4.05
C LEU A 342 -25.04 -9.02 -4.12
N ASP A 343 -25.31 -9.79 -5.17
CA ASP A 343 -24.81 -11.16 -5.30
C ASP A 343 -23.41 -11.25 -5.96
N LEU A 344 -22.93 -10.16 -6.58
CA LEU A 344 -21.70 -10.15 -7.39
C LEU A 344 -20.44 -10.63 -6.66
N ARG A 345 -20.34 -10.44 -5.34
CA ARG A 345 -19.17 -10.86 -4.55
C ARG A 345 -19.37 -12.16 -3.79
N LYS A 346 -20.54 -12.80 -3.88
CA LYS A 346 -20.78 -14.06 -3.17
C LYS A 346 -19.84 -15.16 -3.66
N ASN A 347 -19.40 -16.00 -2.74
CA ASN A 347 -18.46 -17.08 -3.06
C ASN A 347 -19.12 -18.18 -3.91
N ILE A 348 -20.41 -18.43 -3.70
CA ILE A 348 -21.18 -19.50 -4.36
C ILE A 348 -22.10 -18.90 -5.44
N GLY A 349 -22.27 -19.63 -6.54
CA GLY A 349 -23.19 -19.35 -7.64
C GLY A 349 -22.50 -19.36 -9.00
N ASP A 350 -23.16 -18.83 -10.02
CA ASP A 350 -22.64 -18.81 -11.40
C ASP A 350 -21.45 -17.84 -11.52
N GLU A 351 -20.29 -18.33 -11.96
CA GLU A 351 -19.09 -17.55 -12.23
C GLU A 351 -19.31 -16.44 -13.27
N LEU A 352 -20.26 -16.63 -14.20
CA LEU A 352 -20.61 -15.61 -15.19
C LEU A 352 -21.38 -14.43 -14.59
N GLU A 353 -21.78 -14.52 -13.33
CA GLU A 353 -22.48 -13.49 -12.56
C GLU A 353 -21.69 -13.07 -11.31
N ARG A 354 -20.36 -13.26 -11.31
CA ARG A 354 -19.49 -12.86 -10.19
C ARG A 354 -18.41 -11.87 -10.62
N CYS A 355 -18.10 -10.96 -9.69
CA CYS A 355 -17.08 -9.91 -9.80
C CYS A 355 -16.32 -9.79 -8.46
N ARG A 356 -15.55 -10.84 -8.11
CA ARG A 356 -14.92 -10.95 -6.78
C ARG A 356 -13.74 -10.00 -6.56
N ASP A 357 -13.16 -9.47 -7.63
CA ASP A 357 -12.04 -8.53 -7.57
C ASP A 357 -12.51 -7.07 -7.42
N LEU A 358 -13.82 -6.83 -7.56
CA LEU A 358 -14.46 -5.54 -7.30
C LEU A 358 -14.99 -5.46 -5.86
N PHE A 359 -14.95 -4.26 -5.31
CA PHE A 359 -15.63 -3.90 -4.07
C PHE A 359 -16.95 -3.21 -4.40
N PHE A 360 -17.90 -3.27 -3.46
CA PHE A 360 -19.25 -2.79 -3.65
C PHE A 360 -19.64 -1.86 -2.51
N GLY A 361 -20.28 -0.73 -2.81
CA GLY A 361 -20.78 0.22 -1.85
C GLY A 361 -22.18 0.71 -2.22
N LEU A 362 -23.06 0.84 -1.24
CA LEU A 362 -24.37 1.43 -1.43
C LEU A 362 -24.30 2.93 -1.16
N TRP A 363 -24.89 3.71 -2.08
CA TRP A 363 -25.10 5.15 -1.94
C TRP A 363 -26.55 5.39 -1.54
N VAL A 364 -26.81 5.45 -0.24
CA VAL A 364 -28.14 5.23 0.34
C VAL A 364 -28.85 6.56 0.61
N PRO A 365 -30.00 6.85 -0.02
CA PRO A 365 -30.84 7.98 0.34
C PRO A 365 -31.55 7.73 1.68
N ASP A 366 -31.79 8.79 2.44
CA ASP A 366 -32.49 8.79 3.73
C ASP A 366 -33.88 8.14 3.57
N LEU A 367 -34.58 8.40 2.46
CA LEU A 367 -35.89 7.82 2.14
C LEU A 367 -35.91 6.30 2.18
N PHE A 368 -34.87 5.62 1.69
CA PHE A 368 -34.81 4.16 1.75
C PHE A 368 -34.82 3.69 3.21
N MET A 369 -34.02 4.32 4.07
CA MET A 369 -33.96 3.99 5.49
C MET A 369 -35.27 4.31 6.22
N GLN A 370 -35.98 5.37 5.82
CA GLN A 370 -37.33 5.67 6.31
C GLN A 370 -38.32 4.56 5.91
N ARG A 371 -38.35 4.15 4.64
CA ARG A 371 -39.23 3.06 4.16
C ARG A 371 -38.94 1.73 4.84
N VAL A 372 -37.68 1.41 5.13
CA VAL A 372 -37.31 0.20 5.92
C VAL A 372 -37.88 0.25 7.33
N ARG A 373 -37.72 1.40 8.02
CA ARG A 373 -38.23 1.61 9.38
C ARG A 373 -39.74 1.44 9.43
N ASP A 374 -40.44 2.14 8.54
CA ASP A 374 -41.90 2.24 8.54
C ASP A 374 -42.60 1.03 7.89
N ASN A 375 -41.82 0.02 7.47
CA ASN A 375 -42.30 -1.14 6.73
C ASN A 375 -43.09 -0.73 5.47
N GLY A 376 -42.58 0.28 4.77
CA GLY A 376 -43.13 0.79 3.53
C GLY A 376 -42.63 0.03 2.30
N LYS A 377 -43.25 0.34 1.17
CA LYS A 377 -42.83 -0.16 -0.13
C LYS A 377 -41.62 0.59 -0.66
N TRP A 378 -40.84 -0.09 -1.48
CA TRP A 378 -39.71 0.44 -2.22
C TRP A 378 -39.83 0.07 -3.69
N SER A 379 -39.69 1.06 -4.56
CA SER A 379 -39.82 0.92 -6.01
C SER A 379 -38.45 0.87 -6.67
N LEU A 380 -38.22 -0.20 -7.40
CA LEU A 380 -37.01 -0.43 -8.19
C LEU A 380 -37.19 0.16 -9.58
N MET A 381 -36.29 1.07 -9.96
CA MET A 381 -36.39 1.92 -11.15
C MET A 381 -35.17 1.73 -12.06
N CYS A 382 -35.38 1.94 -13.35
CA CYS A 382 -34.30 2.05 -14.33
C CYS A 382 -33.96 3.53 -14.55
N PRO A 383 -32.69 3.96 -14.52
CA PRO A 383 -32.30 5.36 -14.72
C PRO A 383 -32.69 5.89 -16.10
N ALA A 384 -32.77 5.04 -17.13
CA ALA A 384 -33.24 5.43 -18.45
C ALA A 384 -34.72 5.87 -18.46
N GLU A 385 -35.53 5.29 -17.58
CA GLU A 385 -36.95 5.61 -17.38
C GLU A 385 -37.18 6.65 -16.30
N CYS A 386 -36.28 6.78 -15.32
CA CYS A 386 -36.41 7.66 -14.15
C CYS A 386 -35.15 8.53 -14.02
N ARG A 387 -34.98 9.46 -14.96
CA ARG A 387 -33.78 10.30 -15.07
C ARG A 387 -33.67 11.31 -13.94
N GLY A 388 -32.43 11.62 -13.53
CA GLY A 388 -32.14 12.70 -12.57
C GLY A 388 -32.20 12.29 -11.09
N LEU A 389 -32.54 11.05 -10.75
CA LEU A 389 -32.52 10.57 -9.35
C LEU A 389 -31.12 10.62 -8.73
N GLU A 390 -30.07 10.35 -9.51
CA GLU A 390 -28.68 10.46 -9.06
C GLU A 390 -28.16 11.90 -8.94
N ASP A 391 -28.84 12.85 -9.59
CA ASP A 391 -28.43 14.26 -9.67
C ASP A 391 -29.10 15.13 -8.60
N CYS A 392 -29.96 14.57 -7.76
CA CYS A 392 -30.62 15.25 -6.65
C CYS A 392 -30.51 14.43 -5.35
N TRP A 393 -30.71 15.09 -4.21
CA TRP A 393 -30.62 14.49 -2.87
C TRP A 393 -31.62 15.15 -1.92
N GLY A 394 -31.86 14.55 -0.74
CA GLY A 394 -32.81 15.04 0.25
C GLY A 394 -34.22 15.25 -0.30
N ASP A 395 -34.87 16.36 0.05
CA ASP A 395 -36.26 16.65 -0.32
C ASP A 395 -36.51 16.65 -1.83
N GLU A 396 -35.53 17.05 -2.65
CA GLU A 396 -35.65 17.04 -4.11
C GLU A 396 -35.71 15.62 -4.65
N PHE A 397 -34.85 14.74 -4.12
CA PHE A 397 -34.88 13.32 -4.43
C PHE A 397 -36.21 12.69 -4.00
N GLU A 398 -36.67 12.96 -2.78
CA GLU A 398 -37.92 12.38 -2.27
C GLU A 398 -39.13 12.75 -3.13
N LYS A 399 -39.21 14.02 -3.54
CA LYS A 399 -40.27 14.52 -4.43
C LYS A 399 -40.20 13.86 -5.81
N LEU A 400 -39.01 13.78 -6.41
CA LEU A 400 -38.83 13.20 -7.74
C LEU A 400 -39.12 11.69 -7.74
N TYR A 401 -38.60 10.97 -6.76
CA TYR A 401 -38.82 9.55 -6.58
C TYR A 401 -40.31 9.23 -6.39
N SER A 402 -40.98 9.94 -5.48
CA SER A 402 -42.41 9.74 -5.21
C SER A 402 -43.29 10.08 -6.42
N LYS A 403 -42.89 11.09 -7.23
CA LYS A 403 -43.54 11.39 -8.50
C LYS A 403 -43.46 10.20 -9.47
N TYR A 404 -42.29 9.58 -9.62
CA TYR A 404 -42.15 8.40 -10.48
C TYR A 404 -42.91 7.18 -9.95
N GLU A 405 -43.00 7.01 -8.63
CA GLU A 405 -43.88 5.99 -8.04
C GLU A 405 -45.35 6.24 -8.41
N ALA A 406 -45.84 7.48 -8.30
CA ALA A 406 -47.22 7.84 -8.63
C ALA A 406 -47.54 7.71 -10.14
N GLU A 407 -46.55 7.97 -11.01
CA GLU A 407 -46.66 7.77 -12.46
C GLU A 407 -46.56 6.29 -12.87
N GLY A 408 -46.29 5.37 -11.94
CA GLY A 408 -46.11 3.94 -12.23
C GLY A 408 -44.82 3.61 -12.98
N ARG A 409 -43.81 4.51 -12.93
CA ARG A 409 -42.53 4.38 -13.65
C ARG A 409 -41.51 3.55 -12.86
N TYR A 410 -41.90 2.36 -12.44
CA TYR A 410 -40.99 1.43 -11.77
C TYR A 410 -41.07 0.05 -12.43
N ARG A 411 -39.97 -0.69 -12.38
CA ARG A 411 -39.89 -2.05 -12.92
C ARG A 411 -40.46 -3.07 -11.94
N LYS A 412 -40.27 -2.84 -10.64
CA LYS A 412 -40.75 -3.73 -9.58
C LYS A 412 -40.97 -2.94 -8.31
N GLN A 413 -42.02 -3.27 -7.56
CA GLN A 413 -42.23 -2.73 -6.22
C GLN A 413 -42.12 -3.87 -5.21
N ILE A 414 -41.37 -3.64 -4.13
CA ILE A 414 -41.07 -4.62 -3.09
C ILE A 414 -41.30 -4.01 -1.71
N GLU A 415 -41.36 -4.84 -0.67
CA GLU A 415 -41.23 -4.35 0.70
C GLU A 415 -39.79 -3.88 0.94
N ALA A 416 -39.60 -2.68 1.50
CA ALA A 416 -38.26 -2.12 1.71
C ALA A 416 -37.39 -3.04 2.60
N ARG A 417 -38.00 -3.69 3.59
CA ARG A 417 -37.34 -4.66 4.47
C ARG A 417 -36.78 -5.87 3.73
N LYS A 418 -37.39 -6.29 2.62
CA LYS A 418 -36.88 -7.40 1.82
C LYS A 418 -35.51 -7.06 1.21
N LEU A 419 -35.33 -5.84 0.70
CA LEU A 419 -34.03 -5.40 0.20
C LEU A 419 -33.04 -5.22 1.35
N TRP A 420 -33.50 -4.68 2.48
CA TRP A 420 -32.66 -4.53 3.68
C TRP A 420 -32.12 -5.87 4.21
N GLU A 421 -32.96 -6.91 4.27
CA GLU A 421 -32.55 -8.27 4.64
C GLU A 421 -31.52 -8.84 3.67
N ALA A 422 -31.67 -8.60 2.36
CA ALA A 422 -30.69 -9.01 1.36
C ALA A 422 -29.34 -8.30 1.56
N ILE A 423 -29.36 -6.99 1.84
CA ILE A 423 -28.15 -6.19 2.12
C ILE A 423 -27.40 -6.78 3.33
N ILE A 424 -28.12 -7.01 4.44
CA ILE A 424 -27.52 -7.57 5.67
C ILE A 424 -26.98 -8.97 5.41
N THR A 425 -27.72 -9.81 4.69
CA THR A 425 -27.30 -11.18 4.37
C THR A 425 -25.98 -11.16 3.57
N THR A 426 -25.90 -10.32 2.54
CA THR A 426 -24.65 -10.17 1.76
C THR A 426 -23.50 -9.64 2.61
N GLN A 427 -23.75 -8.72 3.54
CA GLN A 427 -22.74 -8.23 4.49
C GLN A 427 -22.25 -9.33 5.44
N ILE A 428 -23.14 -10.20 5.92
CA ILE A 428 -22.78 -11.36 6.75
C ILE A 428 -21.89 -12.33 5.95
N GLU A 429 -22.20 -12.56 4.66
CA GLU A 429 -21.46 -13.51 3.82
C GLU A 429 -20.12 -12.97 3.31
N THR A 430 -20.03 -11.67 3.01
CA THR A 430 -18.91 -11.10 2.23
C THR A 430 -18.22 -9.89 2.87
N GLY A 431 -18.79 -9.32 3.92
CA GLY A 431 -18.33 -8.08 4.56
C GLY A 431 -18.66 -6.78 3.81
N VAL A 432 -19.32 -6.88 2.64
CA VAL A 432 -19.75 -5.75 1.80
C VAL A 432 -21.22 -6.01 1.36
N PRO A 433 -21.96 -5.04 0.78
CA PRO A 433 -21.55 -3.71 0.36
C PRO A 433 -21.23 -2.78 1.53
N TYR A 434 -20.38 -1.79 1.28
CA TYR A 434 -20.23 -0.62 2.15
C TYR A 434 -21.56 0.14 2.27
N MET A 435 -21.73 0.88 3.36
CA MET A 435 -22.91 1.72 3.58
C MET A 435 -22.49 3.18 3.66
N VAL A 436 -22.89 3.99 2.66
CA VAL A 436 -22.62 5.42 2.65
C VAL A 436 -23.90 6.19 2.40
N TYR A 437 -24.23 7.13 3.27
CA TYR A 437 -25.52 7.83 3.27
C TYR A 437 -25.47 9.07 2.39
N LYS A 438 -26.04 8.96 1.19
CA LYS A 438 -26.08 9.99 0.14
C LYS A 438 -26.44 11.37 0.66
N ASP A 439 -27.54 11.45 1.41
CA ASP A 439 -28.07 12.75 1.84
C ASP A 439 -27.23 13.36 2.95
N ALA A 440 -26.69 12.55 3.87
CA ALA A 440 -25.76 13.05 4.88
C ALA A 440 -24.46 13.57 4.24
N CYS A 441 -23.94 12.86 3.23
CA CYS A 441 -22.75 13.23 2.48
C CYS A 441 -22.95 14.55 1.73
N ASN A 442 -24.06 14.67 1.00
CA ASN A 442 -24.36 15.89 0.26
C ASN A 442 -24.67 17.06 1.20
N ARG A 443 -25.59 16.90 2.16
CA ARG A 443 -26.03 17.98 3.09
C ARG A 443 -24.93 18.61 3.94
N LYS A 444 -23.82 17.89 4.17
CA LYS A 444 -22.71 18.34 5.03
C LYS A 444 -21.42 18.59 4.25
N SER A 445 -21.44 18.49 2.92
CA SER A 445 -20.25 18.76 2.12
C SER A 445 -20.06 20.26 1.91
N ASN A 446 -18.82 20.73 2.02
CA ASN A 446 -18.48 22.09 1.62
C ASN A 446 -18.50 22.29 0.08
N GLN A 447 -18.59 21.19 -0.69
CA GLN A 447 -18.72 21.19 -2.14
C GLN A 447 -20.17 21.14 -2.63
N GLN A 448 -21.16 21.39 -1.75
CA GLN A 448 -22.58 21.42 -2.15
C GLN A 448 -22.88 22.38 -3.30
N ASN A 449 -22.08 23.44 -3.43
CA ASN A 449 -22.26 24.48 -4.43
C ASN A 449 -21.87 24.06 -5.85
N VAL A 450 -21.15 22.95 -6.04
CA VAL A 450 -20.71 22.50 -7.39
C VAL A 450 -21.64 21.46 -8.02
N GLY A 451 -22.37 20.70 -7.20
CA GLY A 451 -23.33 19.70 -7.67
C GLY A 451 -23.52 18.55 -6.69
N THR A 452 -24.39 17.61 -7.07
CA THR A 452 -24.66 16.41 -6.27
C THR A 452 -23.47 15.44 -6.32
N ILE A 453 -22.96 15.09 -5.15
CA ILE A 453 -21.93 14.06 -4.97
C ILE A 453 -22.59 12.69 -5.12
N LYS A 454 -22.00 11.85 -5.99
CA LYS A 454 -22.59 10.58 -6.43
C LYS A 454 -21.96 9.34 -5.79
N CYS A 455 -20.77 9.42 -5.21
CA CYS A 455 -20.14 8.30 -4.54
C CYS A 455 -19.05 8.74 -3.55
N SER A 456 -18.47 7.75 -2.87
CA SER A 456 -17.23 7.88 -2.13
C SER A 456 -16.07 7.18 -2.88
N ASN A 457 -14.89 7.11 -2.29
CA ASN A 457 -13.72 6.42 -2.82
C ASN A 457 -13.71 4.92 -2.45
N LEU A 458 -12.58 4.24 -2.72
CA LEU A 458 -12.38 2.83 -2.38
C LEU A 458 -12.59 2.50 -0.88
N CYS A 459 -12.21 3.43 0.01
CA CYS A 459 -12.16 3.21 1.45
C CYS A 459 -13.26 3.95 2.24
N THR A 460 -14.22 4.58 1.55
CA THR A 460 -15.43 5.22 2.09
C THR A 460 -15.25 6.51 2.91
N GLU A 461 -14.04 7.06 2.98
CA GLU A 461 -13.72 8.25 3.78
C GLU A 461 -13.77 9.57 2.99
N ILE A 462 -13.69 9.51 1.66
CA ILE A 462 -13.65 10.70 0.81
C ILE A 462 -15.00 10.96 0.17
N ILE A 463 -15.49 12.18 0.33
CA ILE A 463 -16.78 12.65 -0.20
C ILE A 463 -16.50 13.90 -1.03
N GLU A 464 -16.22 13.69 -2.32
CA GLU A 464 -15.88 14.76 -3.27
C GLU A 464 -16.75 14.66 -4.51
N TYR A 465 -17.08 15.81 -5.07
CA TYR A 465 -17.81 15.92 -6.32
C TYR A 465 -17.00 15.34 -7.49
N SER A 466 -17.67 14.62 -8.37
CA SER A 466 -17.11 14.16 -9.66
C SER A 466 -18.20 14.23 -10.73
N SER A 467 -17.77 14.34 -11.98
CA SER A 467 -18.65 14.44 -13.15
C SER A 467 -18.04 13.68 -14.34
N PRO A 468 -18.72 13.58 -15.49
CA PRO A 468 -18.13 12.98 -16.69
C PRO A 468 -16.80 13.63 -17.12
N THR A 469 -16.64 14.94 -16.84
CA THR A 469 -15.46 15.73 -17.18
C THR A 469 -14.48 15.91 -16.02
N GLU A 470 -14.89 15.66 -14.78
CA GLU A 470 -14.09 15.89 -13.58
C GLU A 470 -13.92 14.60 -12.76
N VAL A 471 -12.66 14.18 -12.59
CA VAL A 471 -12.28 13.08 -11.70
C VAL A 471 -11.77 13.68 -10.40
N ALA A 472 -12.43 13.38 -9.28
CA ALA A 472 -11.98 13.85 -7.98
C ALA A 472 -10.73 13.08 -7.53
N VAL A 473 -9.84 13.75 -6.81
CA VAL A 473 -8.51 13.22 -6.46
C VAL A 473 -8.22 13.49 -5.00
N CYS A 474 -7.90 12.43 -4.27
CA CYS A 474 -7.60 12.53 -2.85
C CYS A 474 -6.09 12.47 -2.56
N ASN A 475 -5.61 13.50 -1.86
CA ASN A 475 -4.26 13.59 -1.29
C ASN A 475 -4.33 13.35 0.22
N LEU A 476 -3.55 12.37 0.71
CA LEU A 476 -3.69 11.88 2.08
C LEU A 476 -2.38 11.97 2.86
N ALA A 477 -2.51 12.28 4.14
CA ALA A 477 -1.50 12.12 5.17
C ALA A 477 -2.20 11.75 6.49
N SER A 478 -1.46 11.20 7.45
CA SER A 478 -1.99 10.85 8.76
C SER A 478 -1.07 11.34 9.88
N ILE A 479 -1.70 11.88 10.92
CA ILE A 479 -1.02 12.38 12.13
C ILE A 479 -0.93 11.25 13.16
N ALA A 480 0.24 11.07 13.75
CA ALA A 480 0.49 10.07 14.79
C ALA A 480 0.03 10.58 16.16
N LEU A 481 -1.25 10.41 16.48
CA LEU A 481 -1.89 10.94 17.70
C LEU A 481 -1.16 10.57 19.00
N ASN A 482 -0.54 9.39 19.06
CA ASN A 482 0.22 8.92 20.21
C ASN A 482 1.44 9.81 20.55
N ARG A 483 1.94 10.61 19.60
CA ARG A 483 3.07 11.53 19.82
C ARG A 483 2.69 12.79 20.57
N PHE A 484 1.39 13.09 20.65
CA PHE A 484 0.86 14.26 21.35
C PHE A 484 0.44 13.94 22.78
N VAL A 485 0.63 12.70 23.24
CA VAL A 485 0.44 12.31 24.64
C VAL A 485 1.76 12.53 25.40
N THR A 486 1.71 13.35 26.44
CA THR A 486 2.85 13.68 27.30
C THR A 486 3.13 12.57 28.32
N VAL A 487 4.28 12.65 29.01
CA VAL A 487 4.64 11.70 30.08
C VAL A 487 3.69 11.82 31.27
N GLU A 488 3.13 13.01 31.49
CA GLU A 488 2.10 13.32 32.48
C GLU A 488 0.71 12.79 32.09
N LYS A 489 0.60 12.06 30.97
CA LYS A 489 -0.65 11.49 30.43
C LYS A 489 -1.69 12.56 30.07
N THR A 490 -1.23 13.73 29.63
CA THR A 490 -2.07 14.78 29.06
C THR A 490 -1.92 14.82 27.55
N PHE A 491 -2.91 15.40 26.85
CA PHE A 491 -2.86 15.55 25.40
C PHE A 491 -2.50 16.99 25.01
N ASP A 492 -1.44 17.16 24.22
CA ASP A 492 -0.96 18.47 23.76
C ASP A 492 -1.70 18.93 22.50
N PHE A 493 -2.86 19.56 22.72
CA PHE A 493 -3.66 20.13 21.64
C PHE A 493 -3.00 21.34 20.96
N LYS A 494 -2.12 22.07 21.66
CA LYS A 494 -1.44 23.24 21.07
C LYS A 494 -0.45 22.77 20.01
N LYS A 495 0.38 21.79 20.37
CA LYS A 495 1.31 21.17 19.43
C LYS A 495 0.59 20.51 18.25
N LEU A 496 -0.56 19.87 18.48
CA LEU A 496 -1.37 19.34 17.38
C LEU A 496 -1.90 20.43 16.44
N HIS A 497 -2.23 21.60 16.97
CA HIS A 497 -2.71 22.73 16.16
C HIS A 497 -1.59 23.41 15.37
N GLU A 498 -0.40 23.55 15.96
CA GLU A 498 0.80 24.05 15.27
C GLU A 498 1.22 23.15 14.09
N PHE A 499 0.80 21.89 14.10
CA PHE A 499 1.02 20.91 13.03
C PHE A 499 0.12 21.08 11.80
N ARG A 500 -0.89 21.94 11.86
CA ARG A 500 -2.05 21.93 10.95
C ARG A 500 -1.94 22.86 9.76
#